data_AF-A0A101F0I2-F1
#
_entry.id   AF-A0A101F0I2-F1
#
_cell.length_a   1.000
_cell.length_b   1.000
_cell.length_c   1.000
_cell.angle_alpha   90.00
_cell.angle_beta   90.00
_cell.angle_gamma   90.00
#
_symmetry.space_group_name_H-M   'P 1'
#
loop_
_entity.id
_entity.type
_entity.pdbx_description
1 polymer ?
#
loop_
_entity_poly.entity_id
_entity_poly.type
_entity_poly.pdbx_seq_one_letter_code
_entity_poly.pdbx_strand_id
1 'polypeptide(L)'
;MLAFFSIYLGMKLAEIEKSEEEEIKEMKVLTLTIEISFPIMKGKKMLLPALLAVVALGWIVGWVTNSGKSELALIAFALTAIFVNLYFSYLEKKGFILEDERTLRINEIASRRTLQITSISLAVAMLLLSGKLSDPKMEGAFLTVGLVLAVMLTLHLLFRHYYSRVI
;
A
#
# COMPACT_ATOMS: atom_id res chain seq x y z
N MET A 1 1.28 -3.22 4.62
CA MET A 1 2.22 -4.06 3.84
C MET A 1 2.34 -3.62 2.37
N LEU A 2 1.22 -3.45 1.64
CA LEU A 2 1.22 -2.95 0.24
C LEU A 2 1.91 -1.58 0.04
N ALA A 3 1.84 -0.68 1.04
CA ALA A 3 2.46 0.64 0.97
C ALA A 3 4.00 0.58 0.89
N PHE A 4 4.64 -0.40 1.55
CA PHE A 4 6.09 -0.57 1.52
C PHE A 4 6.58 -1.05 0.14
N PHE A 5 5.79 -1.91 -0.52
CA PHE A 5 6.09 -2.39 -1.86
C PHE A 5 6.01 -1.27 -2.90
N SER A 6 5.03 -0.36 -2.76
CA SER A 6 4.89 0.81 -3.64
C SER A 6 6.01 1.83 -3.46
N ILE A 7 6.46 2.06 -2.23
CA ILE A 7 7.55 3.00 -1.92
C ILE A 7 8.89 2.45 -2.44
N TYR A 8 9.11 1.15 -2.26
CA TYR A 8 10.32 0.46 -2.70
C TYR A 8 10.42 0.42 -4.24
N LEU A 9 9.31 0.19 -4.94
CA LEU A 9 9.25 0.26 -6.41
C LEU A 9 9.45 1.70 -6.92
N GLY A 10 8.96 2.70 -6.19
CA GLY A 10 9.16 4.12 -6.49
C GLY A 10 10.62 4.58 -6.34
N MET A 11 11.34 4.08 -5.32
CA MET A 11 12.77 4.35 -5.14
C MET A 11 13.62 3.68 -6.22
N LYS A 12 13.28 2.45 -6.65
CA LYS A 12 14.04 1.71 -7.67
C LYS A 12 14.01 2.36 -9.06
N LEU A 13 12.93 3.08 -9.39
CA LEU A 13 12.82 3.80 -10.67
C LEU A 13 13.57 5.15 -10.68
N ALA A 14 13.92 5.69 -9.51
CA ALA A 14 14.56 6.99 -9.38
C ALA A 14 16.10 6.95 -9.39
N GLU A 15 16.71 5.77 -9.31
CA GLU A 15 18.15 5.60 -9.12
C GLU A 15 18.72 4.58 -10.11
N ILE A 16 18.81 4.99 -11.38
CA ILE A 16 19.64 4.31 -12.37
C ILE A 16 21.09 4.64 -12.02
N GLU A 17 21.73 3.70 -11.33
CA GLU A 17 23.13 3.27 -11.51
C GLU A 17 23.67 2.71 -10.18
N LYS A 18 23.50 1.39 -9.94
CA LYS A 18 24.27 0.72 -8.89
C LYS A 18 24.42 -0.79 -9.06
N SER A 19 25.70 -1.19 -8.96
CA SER A 19 26.37 -2.51 -8.85
C SER A 19 25.53 -3.79 -8.73
N GLU A 20 25.89 -4.80 -9.54
CA GLU A 20 25.30 -6.16 -9.63
C GLU A 20 25.12 -6.89 -8.29
N GLU A 21 25.93 -6.61 -7.26
CA GLU A 21 25.79 -7.24 -5.94
C GLU A 21 24.55 -6.78 -5.15
N GLU A 22 24.11 -5.54 -5.36
CA GLU A 22 22.90 -5.00 -4.71
C GLU A 22 21.65 -5.65 -5.32
N GLU A 23 21.64 -5.95 -6.63
CA GLU A 23 20.52 -6.59 -7.32
C GLU A 23 20.23 -8.02 -6.81
N ILE A 24 21.26 -8.80 -6.49
CA ILE A 24 21.11 -10.18 -5.98
C ILE A 24 20.51 -10.16 -4.57
N LYS A 25 20.92 -9.20 -3.74
CA LYS A 25 20.42 -9.04 -2.37
C LYS A 25 18.95 -8.58 -2.38
N GLU A 26 18.62 -7.65 -3.27
CA GLU A 26 17.26 -7.14 -3.44
C GLU A 26 16.31 -8.17 -4.06
N MET A 27 16.79 -8.98 -5.00
CA MET A 27 16.04 -10.11 -5.56
C MET A 27 15.73 -11.15 -4.48
N LYS A 28 16.65 -11.38 -3.53
CA LYS A 28 16.42 -12.29 -2.39
C LYS A 28 15.38 -11.72 -1.41
N VAL A 29 15.36 -10.40 -1.19
CA VAL A 29 14.34 -9.71 -0.36
C VAL A 29 12.97 -9.73 -1.02
N LEU A 30 12.89 -9.56 -2.35
CA LEU A 30 11.67 -9.71 -3.15
C LEU A 30 11.12 -11.13 -3.05
N THR A 31 11.97 -12.15 -3.21
CA THR A 31 11.58 -13.56 -3.07
C THR A 31 11.11 -13.86 -1.65
N LEU A 32 11.79 -13.35 -0.62
CA LEU A 32 11.37 -13.51 0.77
C LEU A 32 10.02 -12.83 1.05
N THR A 33 9.78 -11.65 0.49
CA THR A 33 8.53 -10.89 0.67
C THR A 33 7.35 -11.59 -0.02
N ILE A 34 7.60 -12.19 -1.18
CA ILE A 34 6.63 -13.02 -1.90
C ILE A 34 6.37 -14.32 -1.12
N GLU A 35 7.42 -14.98 -0.61
CA GLU A 35 7.32 -16.20 0.21
C GLU A 35 6.67 -15.97 1.57
N ILE A 36 6.75 -14.79 2.17
CA ILE A 36 6.05 -14.47 3.42
C ILE A 36 4.57 -14.12 3.15
N SER A 37 4.25 -13.57 1.98
CA SER A 37 2.87 -13.25 1.57
C SER A 37 2.08 -14.49 1.13
N PHE A 38 2.74 -15.49 0.54
CA PHE A 38 2.11 -16.71 0.03
C PHE A 38 1.48 -17.64 1.10
N PRO A 39 2.09 -17.90 2.27
CA PRO A 39 1.54 -18.83 3.26
C PRO A 39 0.30 -18.30 3.98
N ILE A 40 -0.01 -16.99 3.91
CA ILE A 40 -1.25 -16.41 4.45
C ILE A 40 -2.49 -16.82 3.61
N MET A 41 -2.30 -17.38 2.40
CA MET A 41 -3.39 -17.76 1.48
C MET A 41 -3.78 -19.24 1.46
N LYS A 42 -3.37 -20.05 2.45
CA LYS A 42 -3.85 -21.44 2.60
C LYS A 42 -5.33 -21.46 3.05
N GLY A 43 -6.25 -21.08 2.17
CA GLY A 43 -7.70 -21.21 2.42
C GLY A 43 -8.65 -20.35 1.58
N LYS A 44 -8.18 -19.29 0.90
CA LYS A 44 -9.07 -18.32 0.23
C LYS A 44 -8.74 -18.14 -1.26
N LYS A 45 -8.97 -19.19 -2.07
CA LYS A 45 -8.83 -19.13 -3.54
C LYS A 45 -9.66 -18.00 -4.18
N MET A 46 -10.73 -17.55 -3.51
CA MET A 46 -11.56 -16.42 -3.94
C MET A 46 -10.87 -15.06 -3.86
N LEU A 47 -9.79 -14.90 -3.10
CA LEU A 47 -9.06 -13.62 -3.07
C LEU A 47 -8.05 -13.49 -4.22
N LEU A 48 -7.73 -14.59 -4.91
CA LEU A 48 -6.74 -14.63 -5.99
C LEU A 48 -7.05 -13.63 -7.12
N PRO A 49 -8.29 -13.50 -7.63
CA PRO A 49 -8.57 -12.57 -8.72
C PRO A 49 -8.39 -11.10 -8.32
N ALA A 50 -8.80 -10.74 -7.10
CA ALA A 50 -8.58 -9.40 -6.58
C ALA A 50 -7.08 -9.13 -6.36
N LEU A 51 -6.34 -10.11 -5.85
CA LEU A 51 -4.90 -9.98 -5.66
C LEU A 51 -4.17 -9.80 -6.99
N LEU A 52 -4.52 -10.59 -8.01
CA LEU A 52 -3.97 -10.48 -9.35
C LEU A 52 -4.24 -9.09 -9.95
N ALA A 53 -5.43 -8.54 -9.76
CA ALA A 53 -5.76 -7.19 -10.23
C ALA A 53 -4.90 -6.11 -9.58
N VAL A 54 -4.60 -6.24 -8.27
CA VAL A 54 -3.72 -5.30 -7.55
C VAL A 54 -2.26 -5.44 -8.00
N VAL A 55 -1.78 -6.67 -8.21
CA VAL A 55 -0.42 -6.91 -8.73
C VAL A 55 -0.26 -6.34 -10.14
N ALA A 56 -1.25 -6.58 -11.00
CA ALA A 56 -1.28 -6.03 -12.36
C ALA A 56 -1.29 -4.50 -12.34
N LEU A 57 -2.05 -3.88 -11.44
CA LEU A 57 -2.03 -2.44 -11.26
C LEU A 57 -0.64 -1.92 -10.89
N GLY A 58 0.05 -2.56 -9.94
CA GLY A 58 1.40 -2.17 -9.55
C GLY A 58 2.38 -2.18 -10.72
N TRP A 59 2.28 -3.20 -11.57
CA TRP A 59 3.08 -3.29 -12.81
C TRP A 59 2.75 -2.18 -13.80
N ILE A 60 1.46 -1.95 -14.07
CA ILE A 60 0.99 -0.92 -14.99
C ILE A 60 1.42 0.47 -14.53
N VAL A 61 1.27 0.77 -13.24
CA VAL A 61 1.68 2.06 -12.66
C VAL A 61 3.20 2.25 -12.78
N GLY A 62 3.99 1.22 -12.48
CA GLY A 62 5.45 1.26 -12.65
C GLY A 62 5.86 1.58 -14.09
N TRP A 63 5.23 0.91 -15.07
CA TRP A 63 5.47 1.16 -16.48
C TRP A 63 5.07 2.58 -16.93
N VAL A 64 3.89 3.03 -16.52
CA VAL A 64 3.32 4.32 -16.89
C VAL A 64 4.15 5.48 -16.32
N THR A 65 4.67 5.32 -15.10
CA THR A 65 5.54 6.31 -14.45
C THR A 65 6.84 6.48 -15.25
N ASN A 66 7.43 5.38 -15.72
CA ASN A 66 8.63 5.42 -16.57
C ASN A 66 8.35 6.05 -17.96
N SER A 67 7.10 6.01 -18.41
CA SER A 67 6.68 6.54 -19.72
C SER A 67 6.26 8.02 -19.69
N GLY A 68 6.27 8.68 -18.53
CA GLY A 68 5.91 10.09 -18.36
C GLY A 68 4.43 10.43 -18.53
N LYS A 69 3.53 9.43 -18.61
CA LYS A 69 2.09 9.61 -18.86
C LYS A 69 1.27 9.41 -17.58
N SER A 70 1.46 10.28 -16.59
CA SER A 70 0.85 10.16 -15.25
C SER A 70 -0.69 10.05 -15.24
N GLU A 71 -1.38 10.61 -16.22
CA GLU A 71 -2.84 10.52 -16.38
C GLU A 71 -3.35 9.08 -16.50
N LEU A 72 -2.58 8.21 -17.18
CA LEU A 72 -2.95 6.81 -17.37
C LEU A 72 -2.85 6.00 -16.05
N ALA A 73 -1.99 6.42 -15.12
CA ALA A 73 -1.85 5.75 -13.83
C ALA A 73 -3.10 5.98 -12.96
N LEU A 74 -3.69 7.18 -13.02
CA LEU A 74 -4.93 7.50 -12.32
C LEU A 74 -6.11 6.70 -12.88
N ILE A 75 -6.21 6.59 -14.20
CA ILE A 75 -7.27 5.82 -14.87
C ILE A 75 -7.14 4.32 -14.52
N ALA A 76 -5.92 3.77 -14.60
CA ALA A 76 -5.66 2.39 -14.23
C ALA A 76 -6.01 2.12 -12.76
N PHE A 77 -5.62 3.02 -11.86
CA PHE A 77 -5.95 2.92 -10.45
C PHE A 77 -7.47 2.92 -10.21
N ALA A 78 -8.20 3.86 -10.82
CA ALA A 78 -9.65 3.95 -10.68
C ALA A 78 -10.34 2.69 -11.20
N LEU A 79 -9.91 2.18 -12.36
CA LEU A 79 -10.50 0.99 -12.98
C LEU A 79 -10.27 -0.26 -12.11
N THR A 80 -9.07 -0.44 -11.57
CA THR A 80 -8.78 -1.55 -10.66
C THR A 80 -9.58 -1.42 -9.35
N ALA A 81 -9.71 -0.22 -8.79
CA ALA A 81 -10.50 0.00 -7.58
C ALA A 81 -11.98 -0.37 -7.80
N ILE A 82 -12.55 0.04 -8.94
CA ILE A 82 -13.93 -0.32 -9.34
C ILE A 82 -14.04 -1.84 -9.50
N PHE A 83 -13.11 -2.47 -10.22
CA PHE A 83 -13.13 -3.92 -10.43
C PHE A 83 -13.11 -4.69 -9.11
N VAL A 84 -12.20 -4.33 -8.20
CA VAL A 84 -12.07 -4.98 -6.89
C VAL A 84 -13.36 -4.80 -6.08
N ASN A 85 -13.94 -3.60 -6.07
CA ASN A 85 -15.19 -3.32 -5.38
C ASN A 85 -16.34 -4.19 -5.92
N LEU A 86 -16.54 -4.20 -7.25
CA LEU A 86 -17.57 -5.01 -7.90
C LEU A 86 -17.38 -6.51 -7.65
N TYR A 87 -16.13 -6.98 -7.66
CA TYR A 87 -15.80 -8.38 -7.40
C TYR A 87 -16.18 -8.79 -5.98
N PHE A 88 -15.86 -7.96 -4.97
CA PHE A 88 -16.25 -8.24 -3.59
C PHE A 88 -17.76 -8.17 -3.39
N SER A 89 -18.45 -7.18 -3.96
CA SER A 89 -19.92 -7.13 -3.91
C SER A 89 -20.57 -8.32 -4.60
N TYR A 90 -19.96 -8.86 -5.68
CA TYR A 90 -20.42 -10.06 -6.33
C TYR A 90 -20.25 -11.32 -5.45
N LEU A 91 -19.12 -11.44 -4.75
CA LEU A 91 -18.89 -12.54 -3.81
C LEU A 91 -19.85 -12.48 -2.62
N GLU A 92 -20.12 -11.29 -2.10
CA GLU A 92 -21.07 -11.06 -1.02
C GLU A 92 -22.48 -11.47 -1.42
N LYS A 93 -22.95 -11.08 -2.62
CA LYS A 93 -24.25 -11.49 -3.17
C LYS A 93 -24.38 -13.01 -3.35
N LYS A 94 -23.27 -13.73 -3.51
CA LYS A 94 -23.25 -15.20 -3.60
C LYS A 94 -23.28 -15.91 -2.24
N GLY A 95 -23.39 -15.17 -1.14
CA GLY A 95 -23.45 -15.74 0.21
C GLY A 95 -22.09 -16.17 0.76
N PHE A 96 -20.99 -15.70 0.18
CA PHE A 96 -19.67 -15.92 0.76
C PHE A 96 -19.49 -15.02 1.98
N ILE A 97 -19.52 -15.63 3.18
CA ILE A 97 -19.19 -14.95 4.44
C ILE A 97 -17.66 -14.74 4.45
N LEU A 98 -17.23 -13.57 3.99
CA LEU A 98 -15.81 -13.21 3.91
C LEU A 98 -15.21 -12.88 5.29
N GLU A 99 -16.04 -12.33 6.18
CA GLU A 99 -15.70 -11.94 7.55
C GLU A 99 -16.90 -12.23 8.48
N ASP A 100 -16.66 -12.98 9.56
CA ASP A 100 -17.61 -13.14 10.67
C ASP A 100 -17.63 -11.85 11.50
N GLU A 101 -18.71 -11.55 12.22
CA GLU A 101 -18.82 -10.34 13.08
C GLU A 101 -17.66 -10.24 14.07
N ARG A 102 -17.18 -11.40 14.58
CA ARG A 102 -16.02 -11.47 15.46
C ARG A 102 -14.73 -11.08 14.75
N THR A 103 -14.54 -11.55 13.52
CA THR A 103 -13.38 -11.20 12.68
C THR A 103 -13.40 -9.72 12.33
N LEU A 104 -14.57 -9.15 12.04
CA LEU A 104 -14.72 -7.74 11.70
C LEU A 104 -14.30 -6.83 12.86
N ARG A 105 -14.72 -7.14 14.10
CA ARG A 105 -14.28 -6.38 15.30
C ARG A 105 -12.78 -6.50 15.54
N ILE A 106 -12.19 -7.69 15.34
CA ILE A 106 -10.74 -7.88 15.48
C ILE A 106 -9.99 -7.07 14.41
N ASN A 107 -10.46 -7.13 13.16
CA ASN A 107 -9.87 -6.41 12.04
C ASN A 107 -9.94 -4.89 12.25
N GLU A 108 -11.05 -4.40 12.80
CA GLU A 108 -11.21 -2.99 13.16
C GLU A 108 -10.19 -2.55 14.24
N ILE A 109 -10.02 -3.32 15.30
CA ILE A 109 -9.04 -3.03 16.36
C ILE A 109 -7.62 -3.09 15.80
N ALA A 110 -7.31 -4.13 15.00
CA ALA A 110 -6.01 -4.29 14.37
C ALA A 110 -5.71 -3.12 13.42
N SER A 111 -6.67 -2.73 12.58
CA SER A 111 -6.57 -1.62 11.64
C SER A 111 -6.27 -0.30 12.37
N ARG A 112 -6.97 0.02 13.47
CA ARG A 112 -6.68 1.23 14.26
C ARG A 112 -5.25 1.24 14.79
N ARG A 113 -4.76 0.11 15.30
CA ARG A 113 -3.39 -0.02 15.81
C ARG A 113 -2.37 0.09 14.69
N THR A 114 -2.60 -0.56 13.55
CA THR A 114 -1.74 -0.44 12.37
C THR A 114 -1.68 0.99 11.87
N LEU A 115 -2.81 1.70 11.79
CA LEU A 115 -2.88 3.09 11.35
C LEU A 115 -2.08 4.01 12.30
N GLN A 116 -2.20 3.79 13.61
CA GLN A 116 -1.43 4.53 14.61
C GLN A 116 0.07 4.26 14.50
N ILE A 117 0.49 2.99 14.46
CA ILE A 117 1.91 2.60 14.35
C ILE A 117 2.50 3.14 13.04
N THR A 118 1.80 2.99 11.92
CA THR A 118 2.24 3.48 10.60
C THR A 118 2.41 5.00 10.62
N SER A 119 1.50 5.73 11.24
CA SER A 119 1.59 7.19 11.36
C SER A 119 2.79 7.62 12.20
N ILE A 120 3.07 6.91 13.30
CA ILE A 120 4.26 7.17 14.13
C ILE A 120 5.53 6.87 13.32
N SER A 121 5.58 5.75 12.60
CA SER A 121 6.73 5.41 11.76
C SER A 121 6.96 6.44 10.65
N LEU A 122 5.91 6.93 9.98
CA LEU A 122 6.03 7.99 8.99
C LEU A 122 6.49 9.31 9.61
N ALA A 123 6.00 9.66 10.79
CA ALA A 123 6.45 10.86 11.50
C ALA A 123 7.95 10.79 11.84
N VAL A 124 8.44 9.62 12.29
CA VAL A 124 9.87 9.41 12.52
C VAL A 124 10.66 9.51 11.21
N ALA A 125 10.18 8.90 10.12
CA ALA A 125 10.81 9.01 8.81
C ALA A 125 10.89 10.48 8.33
N MET A 126 9.82 11.25 8.53
CA MET A 126 9.76 12.67 8.19
C MET A 126 10.77 13.50 9.00
N LEU A 127 10.94 13.22 10.29
CA LEU A 127 11.96 13.87 11.13
C LEU A 127 13.38 13.58 10.63
N LEU A 128 13.66 12.32 10.25
CA LEU A 128 14.96 11.93 9.70
C LEU A 128 15.22 12.59 8.34
N LEU A 129 14.19 12.70 7.49
CA LEU A 129 14.27 13.37 6.19
C LEU A 129 14.43 14.89 6.33
N SER A 130 13.84 15.50 7.37
CA SER A 130 13.93 16.94 7.62
C SER A 130 15.38 17.42 7.81
N GLY A 131 16.28 16.58 8.34
CA GLY A 131 17.70 16.90 8.48
C GLY A 131 18.50 16.84 7.17
N LYS A 132 17.90 16.30 6.09
CA LYS A 132 18.52 16.12 4.77
C LYS A 132 17.85 16.95 3.68
N LEU A 133 17.08 17.97 4.06
CA LEU A 133 16.27 18.77 3.15
C LEU A 133 17.11 19.63 2.19
N SER A 134 18.39 19.82 2.48
CA SER A 134 19.32 20.56 1.61
C SER A 134 19.61 19.85 0.28
N ASP A 135 19.36 18.54 0.18
CA ASP A 135 19.53 17.80 -1.06
C ASP A 135 18.24 17.85 -1.92
N PRO A 136 18.29 18.39 -3.15
CA PRO A 136 17.11 18.51 -4.01
C PRO A 136 16.52 17.15 -4.42
N LYS A 137 17.32 16.06 -4.35
CA LYS A 137 16.83 14.69 -4.54
C LYS A 137 15.89 14.23 -3.41
N MET A 138 16.06 14.76 -2.20
CA MET A 138 15.32 14.32 -1.00
C MET A 138 14.04 15.12 -0.77
N GLU A 139 13.88 16.26 -1.46
CA GLU A 139 12.70 17.13 -1.39
C GLU A 139 11.42 16.39 -1.81
N GLY A 140 11.48 15.63 -2.91
CA GLY A 140 10.35 14.82 -3.37
C GLY A 140 9.95 13.72 -2.38
N ALA A 141 10.93 13.07 -1.75
CA ALA A 141 10.68 12.06 -0.71
C ALA A 141 10.07 12.68 0.55
N PHE A 142 10.54 13.87 0.95
CA PHE A 142 9.98 14.61 2.08
C PHE A 142 8.52 15.02 1.84
N LEU A 143 8.23 15.58 0.66
CA LEU A 143 6.87 15.98 0.28
C LEU A 143 5.91 14.79 0.22
N THR A 144 6.33 13.67 -0.35
CA THR A 144 5.50 12.47 -0.43
C THR A 144 5.24 11.86 0.94
N VAL A 145 6.27 11.72 1.78
CA VAL A 145 6.11 11.22 3.16
C VAL A 145 5.19 12.14 3.97
N GLY A 146 5.36 13.47 3.85
CA GLY A 146 4.51 14.44 4.51
C GLY A 146 3.05 14.38 4.07
N LEU A 147 2.80 14.24 2.76
CA LEU A 147 1.46 14.11 2.21
C LEU A 147 0.79 12.81 2.68
N VAL A 148 1.49 11.67 2.62
CA VAL A 148 0.95 10.39 3.09
C VAL A 148 0.66 10.43 4.59
N LEU A 149 1.53 11.06 5.38
CA LEU A 149 1.31 11.24 6.82
C LEU A 149 0.07 12.10 7.08
N ALA A 150 -0.09 13.21 6.36
CA ALA A 150 -1.26 14.09 6.48
C ALA A 150 -2.56 13.32 6.19
N VAL A 151 -2.61 12.57 5.08
CA VAL A 151 -3.77 11.74 4.73
C VAL A 151 -4.07 10.70 5.81
N MET A 152 -3.05 10.01 6.31
CA MET A 152 -3.21 9.00 7.37
C MET A 152 -3.75 9.62 8.67
N LEU A 153 -3.25 10.78 9.08
CA LEU A 153 -3.76 11.49 10.25
C LEU A 153 -5.20 11.95 10.07
N THR A 154 -5.56 12.46 8.89
CA THR A 154 -6.95 12.82 8.57
C THR A 154 -7.87 11.60 8.65
N LEU A 155 -7.46 10.45 8.09
CA LEU A 155 -8.21 9.19 8.21
C LEU A 155 -8.35 8.75 9.68
N HIS A 156 -7.27 8.86 10.47
CA HIS A 156 -7.29 8.53 11.88
C HIS A 156 -8.33 9.39 12.64
N LEU A 157 -8.39 10.68 12.35
CA LEU A 157 -9.37 11.60 12.93
C LEU A 157 -10.80 11.28 12.48
N LEU A 158 -10.99 10.98 11.19
CA LEU A 158 -12.30 10.59 10.64
C LEU A 158 -12.81 9.31 11.28
N PHE A 159 -11.96 8.29 11.42
CA PHE A 159 -12.35 7.05 12.09
C PHE A 159 -12.63 7.29 13.58
N ARG A 160 -11.83 8.11 14.25
CA ARG A 160 -12.11 8.49 15.64
C ARG A 160 -13.48 9.15 15.77
N HIS A 161 -13.83 10.06 14.85
CA HIS A 161 -15.14 10.72 14.83
C HIS A 161 -16.27 9.74 14.53
N TYR A 162 -16.15 8.92 13.49
CA TYR A 162 -17.16 7.96 13.07
C TYR A 162 -17.51 6.98 14.21
N TYR A 163 -16.49 6.38 14.82
CA TYR A 163 -16.70 5.41 15.90
C TYR A 163 -17.09 6.05 17.23
N SER A 164 -16.85 7.35 17.44
CA SER A 164 -17.35 8.06 18.63
C SER A 164 -18.88 8.20 18.65
N ARG A 165 -19.54 8.06 17.50
CA ARG A 165 -21.01 8.12 17.40
C ARG A 165 -21.71 6.78 17.55
N VAL A 166 -20.95 5.68 17.51
CA VAL A 166 -21.49 4.30 17.48
C VAL A 166 -21.39 3.64 18.87
N ILE A 167 -20.72 4.30 19.82
CA ILE A 167 -20.64 3.93 21.25
C ILE A 167 -21.55 4.87 22.02
#